data_AF-A0A3M5MK25-F1
#
_entry.id   AF-A0A3M5MK25-F1
#
_cell.length_a   1.000
_cell.length_b   1.000
_cell.length_c   1.000
_cell.angle_alpha   90.00
_cell.angle_beta   90.00
_cell.angle_gamma   90.00
#
_symmetry.space_group_name_H-M   'P 1'
#
loop_
_entity.id
_entity.type
_entity.pdbx_description
1 polymer ?
#
loop_
_entity_poly.entity_id
_entity_poly.type
_entity_poly.pdbx_seq_one_letter_code
_entity_poly.pdbx_strand_id
1 'polypeptide(L)' 'MSGTMKQDIQQQLATAKAELESWEQQALTRNDGSQAQDRRFEEIGERLQERVGELARQLAGTPD' A
#
# COMPACT_ATOMS: atom_id res chain seq x y z
N MET A 1 3.18 16.47 -21.00
CA MET A 1 3.79 16.13 -19.69
C MET A 1 2.88 15.26 -18.83
N SER A 2 1.57 15.16 -19.11
CA SER A 2 0.61 14.36 -18.33
C SER A 2 0.87 12.85 -18.35
N GLY A 3 1.34 12.31 -19.48
CA GLY A 3 1.65 10.88 -19.63
C GLY A 3 2.68 10.37 -18.63
N THR A 4 3.71 11.16 -18.32
CA THR A 4 4.76 10.79 -17.36
C THR A 4 4.22 10.76 -15.93
N MET A 5 3.36 11.70 -15.55
CA MET A 5 2.78 11.76 -14.21
C MET A 5 1.83 10.59 -13.94
N LYS A 6 1.02 10.22 -14.93
CA LYS A 6 0.13 9.06 -14.84
C LYS A 6 0.93 7.75 -14.72
N GLN A 7 1.99 7.59 -15.50
CA GLN A 7 2.87 6.41 -15.44
C GLN A 7 3.60 6.32 -14.08
N ASP A 8 4.07 7.45 -13.53
CA ASP A 8 4.69 7.49 -12.21
C ASP A 8 3.69 7.06 -11.11
N ILE A 9 2.45 7.56 -11.15
CA ILE A 9 1.41 7.16 -10.19
C ILE A 9 1.07 5.67 -10.34
N GLN A 10 1.03 5.14 -11.57
CA GLN A 10 0.82 3.70 -11.80
C GLN A 10 1.96 2.85 -11.21
N GLN A 11 3.21 3.26 -11.39
CA GLN A 11 4.36 2.58 -10.79
C GLN A 11 4.31 2.64 -9.26
N GLN A 12 4.02 3.81 -8.69
CA GLN A 12 3.88 3.96 -7.24
C GLN A 12 2.74 3.08 -6.69
N LEU A 13 1.61 3.01 -7.40
CA LEU A 13 0.48 2.15 -7.02
C LEU A 13 0.85 0.67 -7.08
N ALA A 14 1.59 0.25 -8.11
CA ALA A 14 2.05 -1.14 -8.22
C ALA A 14 2.97 -1.51 -7.07
N THR A 15 3.93 -0.64 -6.72
CA THR A 15 4.83 -0.85 -5.58
C THR A 15 4.06 -0.90 -4.26
N ALA A 16 3.15 0.05 -4.01
CA ALA A 16 2.36 0.08 -2.78
C ALA A 16 1.46 -1.17 -2.61
N LYS A 17 0.93 -1.70 -3.72
CA LYS A 17 0.18 -2.97 -3.71
C LYS A 17 1.06 -4.16 -3.37
N ALA A 18 2.27 -4.23 -3.93
CA ALA A 18 3.22 -5.31 -3.61
C ALA A 18 3.69 -5.25 -2.14
N GLU A 19 3.88 -4.04 -1.59
CA GLU A 19 4.18 -3.84 -0.17
C GLU A 19 3.02 -4.32 0.72
N LEU A 20 1.78 -3.98 0.36
CA LEU A 20 0.58 -4.43 1.07
C LEU A 20 0.43 -5.96 1.03
N GLU A 21 0.60 -6.58 -0.14
CA GLU A 21 0.52 -8.04 -0.28
C GLU A 21 1.61 -8.74 0.55
N SER A 22 2.85 -8.22 0.54
CA SER A 22 3.93 -8.75 1.37
C SER A 22 3.62 -8.63 2.87
N TRP A 23 3.01 -7.52 3.28
CA TRP A 23 2.53 -7.33 4.65
C TRP A 23 1.43 -8.33 5.01
N GLU A 24 0.42 -8.52 4.15
CA GLU A 24 -0.65 -9.50 4.35
C GLU A 24 -0.10 -10.93 4.48
N GLN A 25 0.88 -11.31 3.64
CA GLN A 25 1.55 -12.60 3.74
C GLN A 25 2.30 -12.76 5.07
N GLN A 26 3.02 -11.74 5.52
CA GLN A 26 3.68 -11.76 6.83
C GLN A 26 2.66 -11.87 7.96
N ALA A 27 1.51 -11.21 7.85
CA ALA A 27 0.42 -11.27 8.82
C ALA A 27 -0.09 -12.70 8.99
N LEU A 28 -0.27 -13.42 7.88
CA LEU A 28 -0.73 -14.82 7.87
C LEU A 28 0.27 -15.78 8.53
N THR A 29 1.57 -15.48 8.45
CA THR A 29 2.63 -16.32 9.01
C THR A 29 3.04 -15.97 10.44
N ARG A 30 2.55 -14.84 10.98
CA ARG A 30 2.87 -14.40 12.35
C ARG A 30 2.14 -15.26 13.38
N ASN A 31 2.91 -15.91 14.25
CA ASN A 31 2.42 -16.72 15.37
C ASN A 31 3.20 -16.43 16.68
N ASP A 32 3.66 -15.20 16.88
CA ASP A 32 4.59 -14.85 17.98
C ASP A 32 3.94 -14.22 19.22
N GLY A 33 2.64 -13.89 19.16
CA GLY A 33 1.81 -13.54 20.33
C GLY A 33 2.18 -12.22 21.04
N SER A 34 2.99 -11.35 20.43
CA SER A 34 3.44 -10.11 21.05
C SER A 34 2.53 -8.92 20.69
N GLN A 35 1.69 -8.50 21.64
CA GLN A 35 0.69 -7.43 21.47
C GLN A 35 1.27 -6.07 21.01
N ALA A 36 2.51 -5.73 21.42
CA ALA A 36 3.15 -4.48 21.02
C ALA A 36 3.65 -4.52 19.56
N GLN A 37 4.06 -5.69 19.07
CA GLN A 37 4.35 -5.88 17.65
C GLN A 37 3.08 -6.03 16.83
N ASP A 38 1.97 -6.52 17.41
CA ASP A 38 0.66 -6.61 16.74
C ASP A 38 0.17 -5.20 16.38
N ARG A 39 0.13 -4.26 17.35
CA ARG A 39 -0.33 -2.89 17.09
C ARG A 39 0.48 -2.14 16.04
N ARG A 40 1.81 -2.16 16.14
CA ARG A 40 2.67 -1.50 15.15
C ARG A 40 2.50 -2.10 13.76
N PHE A 41 2.23 -3.39 13.70
CA PHE A 41 2.03 -4.08 12.44
C PHE A 41 0.66 -3.78 11.84
N GLU A 42 -0.39 -3.73 12.65
CA GLU A 42 -1.72 -3.23 12.25
C GLU A 42 -1.62 -1.79 11.71
N GLU A 43 -0.94 -0.89 12.42
CA GLU A 43 -0.72 0.50 11.96
C GLU A 43 0.01 0.57 10.61
N ILE A 44 0.96 -0.33 10.36
CA ILE A 44 1.66 -0.42 9.07
C ILE A 44 0.69 -0.88 7.96
N GLY A 45 -0.14 -1.88 8.23
CA GLY A 45 -1.15 -2.36 7.29
C GLY A 45 -2.16 -1.29 6.92
N GLU A 46 -2.69 -0.57 7.92
CA GLU A 46 -3.61 0.55 7.71
C GLU A 46 -3.00 1.63 6.82
N ARG A 47 -1.74 2.04 7.09
CA ARG A 47 -1.02 3.03 6.27
C ARG A 47 -0.81 2.56 4.83
N LEU A 48 -0.50 1.28 4.63
CA LEU A 48 -0.34 0.72 3.29
C LEU A 48 -1.67 0.71 2.52
N GLN A 49 -2.77 0.35 3.19
CA GLN A 49 -4.12 0.41 2.59
C GLN A 49 -4.53 1.84 2.24
N GLU A 50 -4.29 2.81 3.14
CA GLU A 50 -4.54 4.23 2.88
C GLU A 50 -3.75 4.73 1.68
N ARG A 51 -2.46 4.41 1.62
CA ARG A 51 -1.56 4.80 0.52
C ARG A 51 -1.99 4.22 -0.82
N VAL A 52 -2.39 2.94 -0.87
CA VAL A 52 -2.94 2.31 -2.09
C VAL A 52 -4.24 3.01 -2.51
N GLY A 53 -5.13 3.30 -1.56
CA GLY A 53 -6.39 3.98 -1.83
C GLY A 53 -6.23 5.44 -2.30
N GLU A 54 -5.22 6.14 -1.80
CA GLU A 54 -4.88 7.49 -2.23
C GLU A 54 -4.32 7.49 -3.66
N LEU A 55 -3.33 6.63 -3.93
CA LEU A 55 -2.71 6.50 -5.26
C LEU A 55 -3.73 6.07 -6.32
N ALA A 56 -4.67 5.18 -5.98
CA ALA A 56 -5.75 4.77 -6.87
C ALA A 56 -6.70 5.95 -7.19
N ARG A 57 -7.02 6.79 -6.20
CA ARG A 57 -7.84 8.00 -6.40
C ARG A 57 -7.10 9.06 -7.24
N GLN A 58 -5.82 9.29 -6.98
CA GLN A 58 -4.99 10.19 -7.78
C GLN A 58 -4.91 9.71 -9.23
N LEU A 59 -4.75 8.40 -9.45
CA LEU A 59 -4.71 7.82 -10.79
C LEU A 59 -6.05 7.99 -11.53
N ALA A 60 -7.17 7.74 -10.86
CA ALA A 60 -8.51 7.91 -11.42
C ALA A 60 -8.84 9.38 -11.73
N GLY A 61 -8.29 10.31 -10.96
CA GLY A 61 -8.44 11.75 -11.18
C GLY A 61 -7.48 12.35 -12.19
N THR A 62 -6.50 11.59 -12.71
CA THR A 62 -5.53 12.08 -13.70
C THR A 62 -6.06 11.83 -15.12
N PRO A 63 -6.48 12.87 -15.87
CA PRO A 63 -6.93 12.73 -17.25
C PRO A 63 -5.77 12.32 -18.20
N ASP A 64 -6.09 11.58 -19.26
CA ASP A 64 -5.15 11.14 -20.32
C ASP A 64 -4.54 12.32 -21.11
#